data_AF-A0A517WUL5-F1
#
_entry.id   AF-A0A517WUL5-F1
#
_cell.length_a   1.000
_cell.length_b   1.000
_cell.length_c   1.000
_cell.angle_alpha   90.00
_cell.angle_beta   90.00
_cell.angle_gamma   90.00
#
_symmetry.space_group_name_H-M   'P 1'
#
loop_
_entity.id
_entity.type
_entity.pdbx_description
1 polymer ?
#
loop_
_entity_poly.entity_id
_entity_poly.type
_entity_poly.pdbx_seq_one_letter_code
_entity_poly.pdbx_strand_id
1 'polypeptide(L)'
;MRLFHKLFFSGILLGSLILTGSMYSADPKATNQLPEIIPGTQSPKKLPPLGEVTKIIQGQFAGLKYYQAGDLITRNQVRPIFKQLQKAGWDVKEQKEILNRVHADNDFLATQLRTPKGIKFMRKISRLPGGYDRLDHILVMPYGKRRIKEFINSPGGNLMIEYMTTTKGGKNLGKYLSQTKTGKGFNAPTRRIYTEAQLVQVLQKAYVKATQQNKRKN
;
A
#
# COMPACT_ATOMS: atom_id res chain seq x y z
N MET A 1 9.49 -43.00 -28.32
CA MET A 1 10.39 -42.82 -29.49
C MET A 1 11.15 -41.52 -29.29
N ARG A 2 12.47 -41.61 -29.05
CA ARG A 2 13.57 -41.17 -29.97
C ARG A 2 13.56 -39.63 -30.19
N LEU A 3 14.62 -38.86 -29.99
CA LEU A 3 16.05 -39.14 -29.83
C LEU A 3 16.75 -37.88 -29.27
N PHE A 4 17.84 -38.09 -28.53
CA PHE A 4 18.89 -37.13 -28.17
C PHE A 4 19.43 -36.32 -29.35
N HIS A 5 20.06 -35.16 -29.11
CA HIS A 5 21.36 -34.78 -29.70
C HIS A 5 22.18 -33.88 -28.75
N LYS A 6 23.43 -34.29 -28.51
CA LYS A 6 24.54 -33.58 -27.85
C LYS A 6 25.40 -32.88 -28.91
N LEU A 7 26.31 -32.00 -28.45
CA LEU A 7 27.70 -31.70 -28.89
C LEU A 7 27.93 -30.18 -28.93
N PHE A 8 29.11 -29.57 -28.72
CA PHE A 8 30.40 -29.77 -28.01
C PHE A 8 31.30 -28.58 -28.48
N PHE A 9 32.54 -28.47 -27.97
CA PHE A 9 33.63 -27.48 -28.29
C PHE A 9 33.58 -26.20 -27.44
N SER A 10 34.44 -25.95 -26.44
CA SER A 10 35.87 -26.21 -26.19
C SER A 10 36.81 -25.56 -27.20
N GLY A 11 37.49 -24.49 -26.76
CA GLY A 11 38.62 -23.86 -27.43
C GLY A 11 39.50 -23.13 -26.41
N ILE A 12 40.58 -23.79 -26.00
CA ILE A 12 41.74 -23.23 -25.31
C ILE A 12 42.79 -22.95 -26.39
N LEU A 13 43.48 -21.82 -26.33
CA LEU A 13 44.84 -21.74 -26.87
C LEU A 13 45.69 -20.70 -26.16
N LEU A 14 46.81 -21.20 -25.63
CA LEU A 14 47.93 -20.52 -25.01
C LEU A 14 48.69 -19.64 -26.01
N GLY A 15 49.28 -18.55 -25.50
CA GLY A 15 50.37 -17.81 -26.11
C GLY A 15 51.42 -17.42 -25.05
N SER A 16 52.61 -17.98 -25.21
CA SER A 16 53.87 -17.96 -24.44
C SER A 16 54.60 -16.60 -24.38
N LEU A 17 55.21 -16.24 -23.23
CA LEU A 17 56.68 -16.18 -22.90
C LEU A 17 57.44 -14.96 -23.51
N ILE A 18 58.16 -14.10 -22.75
CA ILE A 18 59.61 -14.21 -22.43
C ILE A 18 60.13 -13.04 -21.54
N LEU A 19 60.94 -13.44 -20.54
CA LEU A 19 62.16 -12.89 -19.88
C LEU A 19 62.35 -11.50 -19.20
N THR A 20 62.72 -11.62 -17.92
CA THR A 20 63.84 -11.07 -17.12
C THR A 20 64.09 -9.58 -16.92
N GLY A 21 64.12 -9.20 -15.64
CA GLY A 21 64.99 -8.17 -15.05
C GLY A 21 64.88 -8.17 -13.53
N SER A 22 65.90 -8.64 -12.82
CA SER A 22 66.09 -8.41 -11.37
C SER A 22 67.08 -7.27 -11.20
N MET A 23 66.78 -6.26 -10.36
CA MET A 23 67.76 -5.51 -9.57
C MET A 23 67.11 -4.74 -8.41
N TYR A 24 67.65 -5.01 -7.22
CA TYR A 24 67.88 -4.16 -6.04
C TYR A 24 66.75 -3.37 -5.33
N SER A 25 66.53 -3.82 -4.09
CA SER A 25 66.26 -3.11 -2.83
C SER A 25 66.04 -1.60 -2.84
N ALA A 26 64.88 -1.21 -2.31
CA ALA A 26 64.78 -0.38 -1.12
C ALA A 26 63.39 -0.56 -0.51
N ASP A 27 63.32 -0.97 0.75
CA ASP A 27 62.11 -0.98 1.58
C ASP A 27 61.68 0.46 1.90
N PRO A 28 60.45 0.89 1.55
CA PRO A 28 59.76 1.93 2.30
C PRO A 28 58.68 1.26 3.15
N LYS A 29 58.85 1.37 4.47
CA LYS A 29 57.88 1.02 5.52
C LYS A 29 56.43 1.12 5.02
N ALA A 30 55.82 -0.02 4.75
CA ALA A 30 54.38 -0.12 4.53
C ALA A 30 53.68 0.18 5.86
N THR A 31 53.22 1.42 6.03
CA THR A 31 52.18 1.75 7.02
C THR A 31 50.94 0.94 6.67
N ASN A 32 50.75 -0.20 7.35
CA ASN A 32 49.49 -0.93 7.41
C ASN A 32 48.46 -0.05 8.14
N GLN A 33 47.91 0.94 7.46
CA GLN A 33 46.64 1.54 7.83
C GLN A 33 45.56 0.86 7.00
N LEU A 34 44.92 -0.14 7.60
CA LEU A 34 43.57 -0.55 7.22
C LEU A 34 42.70 0.72 7.14
N PRO A 35 41.88 0.91 6.10
CA PRO A 35 40.94 2.02 6.10
C PRO A 35 40.04 1.88 7.33
N GLU A 36 40.08 2.89 8.19
CA GLU A 36 39.14 3.05 9.29
C GLU A 36 37.74 2.99 8.69
N ILE A 37 37.00 1.92 9.00
CA ILE A 37 35.57 1.85 8.70
C ILE A 37 34.94 2.87 9.63
N ILE A 38 34.84 4.12 9.17
CA ILE A 38 34.05 5.15 9.83
C ILE A 38 32.63 4.58 9.92
N PRO A 39 32.09 4.28 11.11
CA PRO A 39 30.70 3.91 11.24
C PRO A 39 29.93 5.13 10.76
N GLY A 40 29.25 5.00 9.62
CA GLY A 40 28.48 6.09 9.04
C GLY A 40 27.56 6.68 10.10
N THR A 41 27.93 7.85 10.62
CA THR A 41 27.12 8.68 11.49
C THR A 41 25.98 9.19 10.63
N GLN A 42 24.93 8.37 10.52
CA GLN A 42 23.65 8.83 9.99
C GLN A 42 23.11 9.84 10.98
N SER A 43 23.41 11.12 10.74
CA SER A 43 22.73 12.25 11.38
C SER A 43 21.23 11.96 11.35
N PRO A 44 20.51 12.10 12.48
CA PRO A 44 19.10 11.74 12.57
C PRO A 44 18.35 12.46 11.44
N LYS A 45 17.88 11.69 10.45
CA LYS A 45 17.20 12.26 9.29
C LYS A 45 16.03 13.08 9.81
N LYS A 46 16.10 14.40 9.60
CA LYS A 46 15.02 15.32 9.95
C LYS A 46 13.75 14.85 9.25
N LEU A 47 12.64 14.84 9.99
CA LEU A 47 11.34 14.46 9.45
C LEU A 47 10.99 15.34 8.22
N PRO A 48 10.57 14.75 7.08
CA PRO A 48 10.23 15.50 5.88
C PRO A 48 9.00 16.39 6.14
N PRO A 49 8.91 17.60 5.56
CA PRO A 49 7.73 18.46 5.73
C PRO A 49 6.42 17.77 5.36
N LEU A 50 5.32 18.11 6.04
CA LEU A 50 4.00 17.50 5.79
C LEU A 50 3.52 17.66 4.34
N GLY A 51 3.91 18.76 3.68
CA GLY A 51 3.64 18.98 2.26
C GLY A 51 4.33 17.96 1.36
N GLU A 52 5.57 17.55 1.68
CA GLU A 52 6.31 16.51 0.97
C GLU A 52 5.65 15.13 1.17
N VAL A 53 5.27 14.80 2.41
CA VAL A 53 4.50 13.58 2.72
C VAL A 53 3.23 13.49 1.87
N THR A 54 2.48 14.59 1.77
CA THR A 54 1.24 14.64 0.99
C THR A 54 1.51 14.45 -0.51
N LYS A 55 2.56 15.09 -1.05
CA LYS A 55 2.98 14.93 -2.44
C LYS A 55 3.39 13.48 -2.76
N ILE A 56 4.11 12.80 -1.86
CA ILE A 56 4.48 11.39 -2.03
C ILE A 56 3.24 10.51 -2.18
N ILE A 57 2.24 10.73 -1.32
CA ILE A 57 0.98 9.95 -1.36
C ILE A 57 0.24 10.22 -2.68
N GLN A 58 0.04 11.49 -3.02
CA GLN A 58 -0.68 11.89 -4.24
C GLN A 58 0.02 11.40 -5.52
N GLY A 59 1.35 11.53 -5.57
CA GLY A 59 2.16 11.07 -6.70
C GLY A 59 2.04 9.56 -6.94
N GLN A 60 1.99 8.76 -5.87
CA GLN A 60 1.78 7.32 -5.97
C GLN A 60 0.48 6.97 -6.69
N PHE A 61 -0.64 7.62 -6.33
CA PHE A 61 -1.94 7.30 -6.89
C PHE A 61 -2.18 7.95 -8.26
N ALA A 62 -1.64 9.14 -8.50
CA ALA A 62 -1.66 9.79 -9.81
C ALA A 62 -0.96 8.96 -10.90
N GLY A 63 0.07 8.18 -10.52
CA GLY A 63 0.77 7.28 -11.44
C GLY A 63 0.01 5.97 -11.76
N LEU A 64 -1.13 5.70 -11.12
CA LEU A 64 -1.87 4.46 -11.35
C LEU A 64 -2.80 4.59 -12.57
N LYS A 65 -2.65 3.66 -13.50
CA LYS A 65 -3.48 3.59 -14.70
C LYS A 65 -4.97 3.50 -14.33
N TYR A 66 -5.78 4.40 -14.90
CA TYR A 66 -7.24 4.48 -14.73
C TYR A 66 -7.75 4.80 -13.31
N TYR A 67 -6.87 5.13 -12.37
CA TYR A 67 -7.27 5.53 -11.02
C TYR A 67 -8.03 6.86 -11.03
N GLN A 68 -9.05 6.96 -10.17
CA GLN A 68 -9.75 8.21 -9.88
C GLN A 68 -9.85 8.42 -8.37
N ALA A 69 -9.90 9.70 -7.96
CA ALA A 69 -10.11 10.05 -6.56
C ALA A 69 -11.40 9.41 -6.03
N GLY A 70 -11.27 8.72 -4.90
CA GLY A 70 -12.37 7.99 -4.27
C GLY A 70 -12.48 6.53 -4.71
N ASP A 71 -11.71 6.07 -5.69
CA ASP A 71 -11.56 4.64 -5.98
C ASP A 71 -10.97 3.91 -4.76
N LEU A 72 -11.39 2.65 -4.57
CA LEU A 72 -10.90 1.80 -3.48
C LEU A 72 -9.40 1.54 -3.64
N ILE A 73 -8.62 1.87 -2.61
CA ILE A 73 -7.19 1.56 -2.53
C ILE A 73 -6.95 0.22 -1.84
N THR A 74 -5.83 -0.40 -2.17
CA THR A 74 -5.43 -1.73 -1.68
C THR A 74 -4.02 -1.73 -1.12
N ARG A 75 -3.70 -2.76 -0.32
CA ARG A 75 -2.40 -2.84 0.36
C ARG A 75 -1.22 -2.75 -0.60
N ASN A 76 -1.24 -3.39 -1.77
CA ASN A 76 -0.12 -3.30 -2.71
C ASN A 76 0.06 -1.91 -3.32
N GLN A 77 -1.01 -1.12 -3.44
CA GLN A 77 -0.91 0.28 -3.87
C GLN A 77 -0.35 1.17 -2.76
N VAL A 78 -0.63 0.84 -1.50
CA VAL A 78 -0.20 1.63 -0.32
C VAL A 78 1.23 1.29 0.11
N ARG A 79 1.66 0.04 0.04
CA ARG A 79 3.00 -0.42 0.50
C ARG A 79 4.17 0.41 -0.06
N PRO A 80 4.22 0.79 -1.36
CA PRO A 80 5.32 1.59 -1.90
C PRO A 80 5.46 2.97 -1.25
N ILE A 81 4.35 3.56 -0.75
CA ILE A 81 4.35 4.88 -0.09
C ILE A 81 5.27 4.85 1.13
N PHE A 82 5.17 3.81 1.96
CA PHE A 82 6.01 3.70 3.15
C PHE A 82 7.50 3.62 2.82
N LYS A 83 7.88 2.94 1.74
CA LYS A 83 9.27 2.93 1.26
C LYS A 83 9.72 4.32 0.82
N GLN A 84 8.85 5.09 0.17
CA GLN A 84 9.16 6.46 -0.25
C GLN A 84 9.29 7.41 0.94
N LEU A 85 8.38 7.30 1.93
CA LEU A 85 8.46 8.08 3.18
C LEU A 85 9.74 7.76 3.96
N GLN A 86 10.14 6.49 4.04
CA GLN A 86 11.39 6.09 4.68
C GLN A 86 12.61 6.69 3.98
N LYS A 87 12.63 6.69 2.64
CA LYS A 87 13.69 7.34 1.86
C LYS A 87 13.78 8.84 2.15
N ALA A 88 12.62 9.50 2.26
CA ALA A 88 12.47 10.90 2.66
C ALA A 88 12.78 11.18 4.14
N GLY A 89 13.16 10.16 4.93
CA GLY A 89 13.58 10.32 6.32
C GLY A 89 12.49 10.09 7.36
N TRP A 90 11.31 9.60 6.97
CA TRP A 90 10.26 9.23 7.91
C TRP A 90 10.00 7.72 7.93
N ASP A 91 10.43 7.07 9.01
CA ASP A 91 10.00 5.72 9.35
C ASP A 91 8.66 5.73 10.11
N VAL A 92 7.57 5.38 9.41
CA VAL A 92 6.21 5.43 9.96
C VAL A 92 5.98 4.25 10.91
N LYS A 93 6.03 4.50 12.22
CA LYS A 93 5.89 3.46 13.25
C LYS A 93 4.56 2.71 13.18
N GLU A 94 3.49 3.39 12.79
CA GLU A 94 2.14 2.81 12.65
C GLU A 94 1.92 2.05 11.33
N GLN A 95 2.94 1.89 10.48
CA GLN A 95 2.82 1.27 9.15
C GLN A 95 2.03 -0.05 9.16
N LYS A 96 2.35 -0.97 10.10
CA LYS A 96 1.68 -2.27 10.21
C LYS A 96 0.19 -2.13 10.50
N GLU A 97 -0.18 -1.23 11.42
CA GLU A 97 -1.57 -0.97 11.78
C GLU A 97 -2.34 -0.34 10.61
N ILE A 98 -1.74 0.64 9.93
CA ILE A 98 -2.34 1.31 8.77
C ILE A 98 -2.60 0.30 7.65
N LEU A 99 -1.62 -0.55 7.31
CA LEU A 99 -1.77 -1.56 6.27
C LEU A 99 -2.86 -2.60 6.61
N ASN A 100 -3.02 -2.98 7.88
CA ASN A 100 -4.08 -3.90 8.30
C ASN A 100 -5.49 -3.33 8.08
N ARG A 101 -5.63 -2.01 8.11
CA ARG A 101 -6.90 -1.29 7.87
C ARG A 101 -7.23 -1.13 6.39
N VAL A 102 -6.27 -1.34 5.49
CA VAL A 102 -6.49 -1.33 4.03
C VAL A 102 -6.87 -2.75 3.56
N HIS A 103 -7.74 -2.86 2.57
CA HIS A 103 -8.08 -4.15 1.96
C HIS A 103 -6.88 -4.79 1.28
N ALA A 104 -6.76 -6.11 1.41
CA ALA A 104 -5.82 -6.85 0.58
C ALA A 104 -6.29 -6.85 -0.88
N ASP A 105 -5.35 -6.96 -1.79
CA ASP A 105 -5.61 -6.96 -3.24
C ASP A 105 -6.52 -8.10 -3.70
N ASN A 106 -6.44 -9.23 -3.02
CA ASN A 106 -7.25 -10.42 -3.26
C ASN A 106 -8.47 -10.52 -2.34
N ASP A 107 -8.75 -9.49 -1.51
CA ASP A 107 -10.00 -9.45 -0.74
C ASP A 107 -11.18 -9.47 -1.70
N PHE A 108 -12.24 -10.21 -1.33
CA PHE A 108 -13.43 -10.35 -2.17
C PHE A 108 -13.95 -8.99 -2.65
N LEU A 109 -14.11 -8.02 -1.75
CA LEU A 109 -14.63 -6.69 -2.12
C LEU A 109 -13.73 -5.98 -3.13
N ALA A 110 -12.41 -5.97 -2.89
CA ALA A 110 -11.44 -5.37 -3.79
C ALA A 110 -11.47 -6.00 -5.19
N THR A 111 -11.55 -7.34 -5.27
CA THR A 111 -11.63 -8.04 -6.56
C THR A 111 -12.91 -7.71 -7.32
N GLN A 112 -14.06 -7.62 -6.64
CA GLN A 112 -15.33 -7.29 -7.31
C GLN A 112 -15.34 -5.84 -7.82
N LEU A 113 -14.83 -4.90 -7.04
CA LEU A 113 -14.82 -3.48 -7.40
C LEU A 113 -13.78 -3.13 -8.48
N ARG A 114 -12.81 -4.00 -8.74
CA ARG A 114 -11.82 -3.84 -9.83
C ARG A 114 -12.33 -4.27 -11.22
N THR A 115 -13.47 -4.95 -11.28
CA THR A 115 -14.10 -5.28 -12.57
C THR A 115 -14.63 -4.01 -13.27
N PRO A 116 -14.82 -4.00 -14.60
CA PRO A 116 -15.34 -2.81 -15.30
C PRO A 116 -16.69 -2.31 -14.74
N LYS A 117 -17.60 -3.22 -14.38
CA LYS A 117 -18.88 -2.86 -13.72
C LYS A 117 -18.64 -2.41 -12.28
N GLY A 118 -17.76 -3.10 -11.56
CA GLY A 118 -17.33 -2.76 -10.20
C GLY A 118 -16.81 -1.33 -10.10
N ILE A 119 -15.95 -0.90 -11.04
CA ILE A 119 -15.38 0.45 -11.06
C ILE A 119 -16.49 1.50 -11.23
N LYS A 120 -17.42 1.29 -12.17
CA LYS A 120 -18.56 2.19 -12.36
C LYS A 120 -19.44 2.29 -11.11
N PHE A 121 -19.71 1.15 -10.47
CA PHE A 121 -20.47 1.08 -9.22
C PHE A 121 -19.74 1.80 -8.08
N MET A 122 -18.45 1.49 -7.90
CA MET A 122 -17.55 2.06 -6.89
C MET A 122 -17.51 3.58 -6.93
N ARG A 123 -17.40 4.17 -8.13
CA ARG A 123 -17.33 5.63 -8.32
C ARG A 123 -18.63 6.36 -7.99
N LYS A 124 -19.77 5.67 -8.02
CA LYS A 124 -21.04 6.21 -7.53
C LYS A 124 -21.08 6.18 -6.01
N ILE A 125 -20.73 5.03 -5.41
CA ILE A 125 -20.82 4.87 -3.96
C ILE A 125 -19.74 5.63 -3.18
N SER A 126 -18.59 5.93 -3.80
CA SER A 126 -17.51 6.68 -3.15
C SER A 126 -17.91 8.13 -2.81
N ARG A 127 -18.96 8.63 -3.45
CA ARG A 127 -19.57 9.95 -3.20
C ARG A 127 -20.60 9.92 -2.07
N LEU A 128 -20.99 8.74 -1.61
CA LEU A 128 -21.99 8.56 -0.56
C LEU A 128 -21.31 8.52 0.81
N PRO A 129 -21.89 9.15 1.84
CA PRO A 129 -21.36 9.09 3.19
C PRO A 129 -21.37 7.64 3.70
N GLY A 130 -20.19 7.08 3.98
CA GLY A 130 -20.06 5.71 4.45
C GLY A 130 -20.45 4.64 3.43
N GLY A 131 -20.42 4.95 2.12
CA GLY A 131 -20.78 4.01 1.05
C GLY A 131 -19.97 2.72 1.10
N TYR A 132 -18.65 2.82 1.29
CA TYR A 132 -17.78 1.63 1.45
C TYR A 132 -18.03 0.89 2.76
N ASP A 133 -18.22 1.60 3.86
CA ASP A 133 -18.57 0.98 5.15
C ASP A 133 -19.81 0.11 5.01
N ARG A 134 -20.80 0.59 4.25
CA ARG A 134 -22.03 -0.13 3.96
C ARG A 134 -21.78 -1.44 3.20
N LEU A 135 -20.85 -1.45 2.24
CA LEU A 135 -20.48 -2.67 1.55
C LEU A 135 -19.80 -3.68 2.47
N ASP A 136 -18.89 -3.23 3.34
CA ASP A 136 -18.16 -4.11 4.25
C ASP A 136 -19.09 -4.73 5.29
N HIS A 137 -20.05 -3.96 5.81
CA HIS A 137 -21.11 -4.47 6.67
C HIS A 137 -22.01 -5.48 5.96
N ILE A 138 -22.39 -5.24 4.71
CA ILE A 138 -23.19 -6.19 3.93
C ILE A 138 -22.41 -7.47 3.66
N LEU A 139 -21.11 -7.36 3.39
CA LEU A 139 -20.24 -8.49 3.06
C LEU A 139 -20.20 -9.55 4.16
N VAL A 140 -20.24 -9.13 5.44
CA VAL A 140 -20.20 -10.05 6.60
C VAL A 140 -21.56 -10.65 6.97
N MET A 141 -22.64 -10.17 6.37
CA MET A 141 -23.99 -10.71 6.59
C MET A 141 -24.23 -12.01 5.80
N PRO A 142 -25.25 -12.80 6.18
CA PRO A 142 -25.70 -13.93 5.38
C PRO A 142 -25.98 -13.51 3.92
N TYR A 143 -25.41 -14.28 3.00
CA TYR A 143 -25.45 -14.02 1.55
C TYR A 143 -24.78 -12.70 1.11
N GLY A 144 -23.95 -12.07 1.95
CA GLY A 144 -23.30 -10.79 1.68
C GLY A 144 -22.55 -10.75 0.36
N LYS A 145 -21.69 -11.75 0.10
CA LYS A 145 -20.96 -11.89 -1.17
C LYS A 145 -21.88 -11.91 -2.40
N ARG A 146 -23.01 -12.62 -2.29
CA ARG A 146 -24.01 -12.69 -3.37
C ARG A 146 -24.66 -11.32 -3.58
N ARG A 147 -25.09 -10.65 -2.51
CA ARG A 147 -25.69 -9.31 -2.58
C ARG A 147 -24.74 -8.26 -3.19
N ILE A 148 -23.46 -8.30 -2.83
CA ILE A 148 -22.45 -7.41 -3.44
C ILE A 148 -22.37 -7.63 -4.96
N LYS A 149 -22.34 -8.89 -5.41
CA LYS A 149 -22.36 -9.20 -6.84
C LYS A 149 -23.64 -8.71 -7.51
N GLU A 150 -24.79 -8.89 -6.88
CA GLU A 150 -26.08 -8.41 -7.39
C GLU A 150 -26.07 -6.88 -7.53
N PHE A 151 -25.64 -6.13 -6.50
CA PHE A 151 -25.56 -4.66 -6.57
C PHE A 151 -24.62 -4.16 -7.67
N ILE A 152 -23.50 -4.83 -7.90
CA ILE A 152 -22.56 -4.44 -8.96
C ILE A 152 -23.13 -4.73 -10.35
N ASN A 153 -23.93 -5.79 -10.50
CA ASN A 153 -24.42 -6.25 -11.79
C ASN A 153 -25.80 -5.71 -12.18
N SER A 154 -26.59 -5.23 -11.22
CA SER A 154 -27.95 -4.74 -11.46
C SER A 154 -27.98 -3.26 -11.86
N PRO A 155 -28.83 -2.87 -12.83
CA PRO A 155 -29.18 -1.47 -13.04
C PRO A 155 -29.67 -0.84 -11.74
N GLY A 156 -29.09 0.31 -11.36
CA GLY A 156 -29.45 0.99 -10.12
C GLY A 156 -29.02 0.30 -8.83
N GLY A 157 -28.13 -0.71 -8.85
CA GLY A 157 -27.70 -1.39 -7.62
C GLY A 157 -27.03 -0.48 -6.58
N ASN A 158 -26.52 0.70 -6.99
CA ASN A 158 -26.03 1.73 -6.07
C ASN A 158 -27.13 2.41 -5.25
N LEU A 159 -28.39 2.42 -5.72
CA LEU A 159 -29.51 3.11 -5.09
C LEU A 159 -29.84 2.53 -3.72
N MET A 160 -29.64 1.22 -3.52
CA MET A 160 -29.82 0.60 -2.21
C MET A 160 -28.79 1.12 -1.20
N ILE A 161 -27.52 1.27 -1.63
CA ILE A 161 -26.46 1.84 -0.79
C ILE A 161 -26.75 3.31 -0.48
N GLU A 162 -27.20 4.07 -1.46
CA GLU A 162 -27.64 5.45 -1.30
C GLU A 162 -28.78 5.55 -0.30
N TYR A 163 -29.86 4.79 -0.50
CA TYR A 163 -30.99 4.72 0.42
C TYR A 163 -30.55 4.44 1.87
N MET A 164 -29.70 3.42 2.06
CA MET A 164 -29.19 3.03 3.39
C MET A 164 -28.33 4.10 4.06
N THR A 165 -27.64 4.94 3.28
CA THR A 165 -26.67 5.92 3.81
C THR A 165 -27.27 7.31 3.99
N THR A 166 -28.23 7.71 3.15
CA THR A 166 -28.72 9.09 3.10
C THR A 166 -30.09 9.28 3.74
N THR A 167 -30.94 8.26 3.78
CA THR A 167 -32.35 8.41 4.20
C THR A 167 -32.59 8.01 5.67
N LYS A 168 -33.63 8.57 6.29
CA LYS A 168 -34.11 8.15 7.63
C LYS A 168 -34.57 6.69 7.62
N GLY A 169 -35.28 6.26 6.57
CA GLY A 169 -35.72 4.87 6.38
C GLY A 169 -34.54 3.90 6.32
N GLY A 170 -33.51 4.23 5.53
CA GLY A 170 -32.28 3.46 5.43
C GLY A 170 -31.52 3.35 6.75
N LYS A 171 -31.45 4.45 7.52
CA LYS A 171 -30.88 4.41 8.88
C LYS A 171 -31.67 3.50 9.81
N ASN A 172 -33.00 3.51 9.74
CA ASN A 172 -33.84 2.60 10.54
C ASN A 172 -33.68 1.14 10.12
N LEU A 173 -33.61 0.87 8.82
CA LEU A 173 -33.27 -0.46 8.30
C LEU A 173 -31.92 -0.93 8.87
N GLY A 174 -30.90 -0.08 8.84
CA GLY A 174 -29.60 -0.42 9.43
C GLY A 174 -29.65 -0.68 10.94
N LYS A 175 -30.53 -0.01 11.69
CA LYS A 175 -30.76 -0.31 13.12
C LYS A 175 -31.36 -1.70 13.30
N TYR A 176 -32.33 -2.06 12.48
CA TYR A 176 -32.92 -3.40 12.48
C TYR A 176 -31.87 -4.47 12.13
N LEU A 177 -31.10 -4.25 11.06
CA LEU A 177 -30.01 -5.16 10.67
C LEU A 177 -28.95 -5.31 11.77
N SER A 178 -28.75 -4.27 12.59
CA SER A 178 -27.83 -4.30 13.73
C SER A 178 -28.23 -5.24 14.86
N GLN A 179 -29.48 -5.71 14.89
CA GLN A 179 -29.97 -6.70 15.86
C GLN A 179 -29.53 -8.12 15.50
N THR A 180 -29.04 -8.35 14.29
CA THR A 180 -28.54 -9.67 13.86
C THR A 180 -27.12 -9.93 14.37
N LYS A 181 -26.76 -11.21 14.56
CA LYS A 181 -25.43 -11.63 15.06
C LYS A 181 -24.26 -11.01 14.29
N THR A 182 -24.37 -10.92 12.97
CA THR A 182 -23.32 -10.41 12.07
C THR A 182 -23.52 -8.96 11.65
N GLY A 183 -24.67 -8.35 11.96
CA GLY A 183 -25.00 -6.99 11.53
C GLY A 183 -24.67 -5.91 12.56
N LYS A 184 -24.14 -6.27 13.74
CA LYS A 184 -23.88 -5.34 14.84
C LYS A 184 -23.17 -4.07 14.38
N GLY A 185 -23.76 -2.93 14.72
CA GLY A 185 -23.19 -1.63 14.37
C GLY A 185 -23.23 -1.34 12.88
N PHE A 186 -24.24 -1.85 12.16
CA PHE A 186 -24.39 -1.65 10.71
C PHE A 186 -24.18 -0.17 10.37
N ASN A 187 -24.92 0.75 10.98
CA ASN A 187 -24.80 2.19 10.66
C ASN A 187 -23.45 2.84 11.04
N ALA A 188 -22.61 2.18 11.82
CA ALA A 188 -21.35 2.74 12.26
C ALA A 188 -20.28 2.72 11.15
N PRO A 189 -19.38 3.71 11.11
CA PRO A 189 -18.16 3.61 10.32
C PRO A 189 -17.35 2.38 10.72
N THR A 190 -16.76 1.74 9.72
CA THR A 190 -15.73 0.72 9.94
C THR A 190 -14.42 1.39 10.34
N ARG A 191 -13.44 0.58 10.74
CA ARG A 191 -12.07 1.04 10.98
C ARG A 191 -11.19 0.98 9.73
N ARG A 192 -11.75 0.70 8.56
CA ARG A 192 -10.99 0.55 7.31
C ARG A 192 -10.47 1.89 6.78
N ILE A 193 -9.54 1.79 5.85
CA ILE A 193 -9.08 2.89 5.00
C ILE A 193 -9.37 2.46 3.56
N TYR A 194 -10.33 3.12 2.93
CA TYR A 194 -10.85 2.79 1.61
C TYR A 194 -10.27 3.66 0.51
N THR A 195 -10.02 4.94 0.77
CA THR A 195 -9.63 5.91 -0.27
C THR A 195 -8.30 6.59 0.05
N GLU A 196 -7.68 7.16 -0.97
CA GLU A 196 -6.49 8.01 -0.81
C GLU A 196 -6.72 9.13 0.21
N ALA A 197 -7.86 9.82 0.16
CA ALA A 197 -8.17 10.89 1.10
C ALA A 197 -8.16 10.40 2.56
N GLN A 198 -8.71 9.22 2.82
CA GLN A 198 -8.67 8.60 4.15
C GLN A 198 -7.25 8.20 4.55
N LEU A 199 -6.44 7.71 3.61
CA LEU A 199 -5.03 7.40 3.87
C LEU A 199 -4.23 8.65 4.23
N VAL A 200 -4.42 9.75 3.47
CA VAL A 200 -3.80 11.05 3.75
C VAL A 200 -4.14 11.50 5.18
N GLN A 201 -5.42 11.46 5.57
CA GLN A 201 -5.84 11.83 6.92
C GLN A 201 -5.18 10.97 8.00
N VAL A 202 -5.05 9.66 7.77
CA VAL A 202 -4.42 8.75 8.74
C VAL A 202 -2.92 9.01 8.85
N LEU A 203 -2.23 9.24 7.73
CA LEU A 203 -0.80 9.56 7.73
C LEU A 203 -0.51 10.94 8.30
N GLN A 204 -1.37 11.94 8.07
CA GLN A 204 -1.26 13.26 8.72
C GLN A 204 -1.36 13.13 10.24
N LYS A 205 -2.28 12.31 10.75
CA LYS A 205 -2.39 12.05 12.19
C LYS A 205 -1.15 11.35 12.75
N ALA A 206 -0.60 10.36 12.03
CA ALA A 206 0.65 9.70 12.42
C ALA A 206 1.83 10.69 12.41
N TYR A 207 1.88 11.59 11.44
CA TYR A 207 2.89 12.64 11.34
C TYR A 207 2.86 13.59 12.54
N VAL A 208 1.67 14.08 12.93
CA VAL A 208 1.52 14.94 14.10
C VAL A 208 2.02 14.23 15.36
N LYS A 209 1.68 12.96 15.56
CA LYS A 209 2.20 12.16 16.68
C LYS A 209 3.72 12.06 16.65
N ALA A 210 4.31 11.78 15.49
CA ALA A 210 5.76 11.70 15.33
C ALA A 210 6.45 13.03 15.67
N THR A 211 5.89 14.17 15.24
CA THR A 211 6.45 15.49 15.59
C THR A 211 6.37 15.79 17.07
N GLN A 212 5.26 15.44 17.74
CA GLN A 212 5.10 15.62 19.18
C GLN A 212 6.06 14.72 19.98
N GLN A 213 6.30 13.49 19.54
CA GLN A 213 7.25 12.58 20.16
C GLN A 213 8.69 13.09 20.01
N ASN A 214 9.07 13.62 18.85
CA ASN A 214 10.39 14.21 18.66
C ASN A 214 10.61 15.44 19.55
N LYS A 215 9.59 16.29 19.72
CA LYS A 215 9.65 17.44 20.65
C LYS A 215 9.82 17.05 22.12
N ARG A 216 9.42 15.84 22.52
CA ARG A 216 9.55 15.36 23.91
C ARG A 216 10.90 14.68 24.17
N LYS A 217 11.63 14.31 23.12
CA LYS A 217 12.92 13.61 23.21
C LYS A 217 14.12 14.54 23.08
N ASN A 218 13.90 15.76 22.59
CA ASN A 218 14.86 16.85 22.53
C ASN A 218 14.56 17.84 23.65
#